data_AF-A0A976L3A3-F1
#
_entry.id   AF-A0A976L3A3-F1
#
_cell.length_a   1.000
_cell.length_b   1.000
_cell.length_c   1.000
_cell.angle_alpha   90.00
_cell.angle_beta   90.00
_cell.angle_gamma   90.00
#
_symmetry.space_group_name_H-M   'P 1'
#
loop_
_entity.id
_entity.type
_entity.pdbx_description
1 polymer ?
#
loop_
_entity_poly.entity_id
_entity_poly.type
_entity_poly.pdbx_seq_one_letter_code
_entity_poly.pdbx_strand_id
1 'polypeptide(L)'
;FECHNKNIDIQLCIHGVETIGWKPRYKCVTPNGEYNDEKDVQLYHDQPDMYFQLTNHQFVIFFPEDVHAPMIGEGQIKKMVIKVKI
;
A
#
# COMPACT_ATOMS: atom_id res chain seq x y z
N PHE A 1 -5.50 -3.60 -4.95
CA PHE A 1 -5.15 -3.59 -3.53
C PHE A 1 -4.09 -4.65 -3.31
N GLU A 2 -3.04 -4.34 -2.56
CA GLU A 2 -1.93 -5.27 -2.35
C GLU A 2 -1.47 -5.30 -0.89
N CYS A 3 -0.85 -6.41 -0.49
CA CYS A 3 -0.06 -6.52 0.74
C CYS A 3 1.14 -7.44 0.51
N HIS A 4 2.07 -7.39 1.48
CA HIS A 4 3.34 -8.13 1.46
C HIS A 4 3.43 -9.06 2.67
N ASN A 5 4.16 -10.16 2.57
CA ASN A 5 4.34 -11.11 3.68
C ASN A 5 5.73 -10.99 4.29
N LYS A 6 6.77 -10.68 3.50
CA LYS A 6 8.18 -10.70 3.91
C LYS A 6 8.77 -9.32 4.16
N ASN A 7 8.08 -8.26 3.76
CA ASN A 7 8.54 -6.89 3.91
C ASN A 7 7.45 -5.98 4.49
N ILE A 8 7.91 -5.01 5.27
CA ILE A 8 7.18 -3.80 5.64
C ILE A 8 7.48 -2.74 4.59
N ASP A 9 6.46 -1.96 4.23
CA ASP A 9 6.60 -0.81 3.35
C ASP A 9 6.63 0.48 4.15
N ILE A 10 7.65 1.30 3.93
CA ILE A 10 7.64 2.70 4.35
C ILE A 10 7.49 3.54 3.09
N GLN A 11 6.31 4.12 2.88
CA GLN A 11 6.01 4.94 1.72
C GLN A 11 6.09 6.41 2.10
N LEU A 12 7.03 7.14 1.48
CA LEU A 12 7.25 8.57 1.66
C LEU A 12 6.76 9.33 0.43
N CYS A 13 5.83 10.26 0.63
CA CYS A 13 5.47 11.25 -0.37
C CYS A 13 6.52 12.37 -0.35
N ILE A 14 7.43 12.40 -1.33
CA ILE A 14 8.47 13.44 -1.43
C ILE A 14 7.86 14.75 -1.93
N HIS A 15 6.98 14.68 -2.93
CA HIS A 15 6.30 15.82 -3.49
C HIS A 15 4.95 15.44 -4.11
N GLY A 16 3.95 16.31 -3.96
CA GLY A 16 2.60 16.14 -4.47
C GLY A 16 1.58 15.81 -3.37
N VAL A 17 0.42 15.36 -3.79
CA VAL A 17 -0.66 14.88 -2.91
C VAL A 17 -0.98 13.45 -3.34
N GLU A 18 -0.70 12.49 -2.48
CA GLU A 18 -0.99 11.07 -2.71
C GLU A 18 -2.13 10.63 -1.82
N THR A 19 -3.22 10.16 -2.41
CA THR A 19 -4.29 9.45 -1.70
C THR A 19 -3.95 7.96 -1.67
N ILE A 20 -4.17 7.32 -0.53
CA ILE A 20 -3.96 5.90 -0.33
C ILE A 20 -5.25 5.28 0.20
N GLY A 21 -5.71 4.21 -0.45
CA GLY A 21 -6.75 3.35 0.10
C GLY A 21 -6.14 2.35 1.07
N TRP A 22 -6.80 2.09 2.20
CA TRP A 22 -6.36 1.08 3.16
C TRP A 22 -7.52 0.21 3.68
N LYS A 23 -7.24 -1.07 3.96
CA LYS A 23 -8.12 -2.03 4.65
C LYS A 23 -7.27 -3.03 5.42
N PRO A 24 -7.66 -3.44 6.63
CA PRO A 24 -6.94 -4.48 7.35
C PRO A 24 -7.12 -5.83 6.64
N ARG A 25 -6.03 -6.58 6.48
CA ARG A 25 -5.96 -7.81 5.70
C ARG A 25 -6.95 -8.88 6.12
N TYR A 26 -7.22 -9.01 7.42
CA TYR A 26 -8.18 -10.00 7.92
C TYR A 26 -9.62 -9.77 7.41
N LYS A 27 -9.94 -8.57 6.92
CA LYS A 27 -11.23 -8.26 6.28
C LYS A 27 -11.23 -8.41 4.76
N CYS A 28 -10.07 -8.68 4.15
CA CYS A 28 -9.97 -8.87 2.71
C CYS A 28 -10.26 -10.34 2.37
N VAL A 29 -11.40 -10.57 1.71
CA VAL A 29 -11.93 -11.92 1.47
C VAL A 29 -11.95 -12.31 0.00
N THR A 30 -11.59 -11.39 -0.90
CA THR A 30 -11.60 -11.60 -2.35
C THR A 30 -10.19 -11.49 -2.94
N PRO A 31 -9.33 -12.51 -2.74
CA PRO A 31 -8.00 -12.51 -3.34
C PRO A 31 -8.09 -12.52 -4.88
N ASN A 32 -7.20 -11.75 -5.51
CA ASN A 32 -7.03 -11.71 -6.96
C ASN A 32 -5.80 -12.55 -7.34
N GLY A 33 -6.03 -13.86 -7.49
CA GLY A 33 -4.98 -14.85 -7.74
C GLY A 33 -4.21 -15.26 -6.47
N GLU A 34 -3.19 -16.06 -6.67
CA GLU A 34 -2.33 -16.59 -5.60
C GLU A 34 -1.22 -15.61 -5.21
N TYR A 35 -0.70 -15.78 -4.00
CA TYR A 35 0.45 -15.03 -3.51
C TYR A 35 1.70 -15.33 -4.35
N ASN A 36 2.39 -14.29 -4.79
CA ASN A 36 3.65 -14.40 -5.52
C ASN A 36 4.83 -14.23 -4.57
N ASP A 37 5.57 -15.32 -4.33
CA ASP A 37 6.67 -15.36 -3.36
C ASP A 37 7.91 -14.59 -3.80
N GLU A 38 8.18 -14.52 -5.11
CA GLU A 38 9.32 -13.80 -5.70
C GLU A 38 9.13 -12.28 -5.60
N LYS A 39 7.89 -11.82 -5.83
CA LYS A 39 7.50 -10.40 -5.75
C LYS A 39 7.01 -9.97 -4.37
N ASP A 40 6.86 -10.92 -3.46
CA ASP A 40 6.30 -10.72 -2.12
C ASP A 40 4.95 -10.00 -2.16
N VAL A 41 4.00 -10.46 -2.98
CA VAL A 41 2.73 -9.74 -3.16
C VAL A 41 1.52 -10.66 -3.23
N GLN A 42 0.46 -10.29 -2.51
CA GLN A 42 -0.90 -10.80 -2.68
C GLN A 42 -1.80 -9.64 -3.13
N LEU A 43 -2.56 -9.84 -4.20
CA LEU A 43 -3.53 -8.86 -4.70
C LEU A 43 -4.95 -9.19 -4.22
N TYR A 44 -5.79 -8.17 -4.10
CA TYR A 44 -7.21 -8.29 -3.73
C TYR A 44 -8.12 -7.42 -4.62
N HIS A 45 -9.34 -7.88 -4.83
CA HIS A 45 -10.45 -7.13 -5.47
C HIS A 45 -11.34 -6.39 -4.46
N ASP A 46 -11.07 -6.53 -3.16
CA ASP A 46 -11.74 -5.80 -2.09
C ASP A 46 -11.66 -4.28 -2.28
N GLN A 47 -12.71 -3.58 -1.85
CA GLN A 47 -12.72 -2.12 -1.73
C GLN A 47 -12.04 -1.69 -0.42
N PRO A 48 -11.38 -0.51 -0.39
CA PRO A 48 -10.80 0.04 0.84
C PRO A 48 -11.85 0.34 1.92
N ASP A 49 -11.48 0.19 3.19
CA ASP A 49 -12.32 0.65 4.33
C ASP A 49 -12.20 2.18 4.50
N MET A 50 -11.04 2.74 4.19
CA MET A 50 -10.80 4.18 4.26
C MET A 50 -9.82 4.66 3.19
N TYR A 51 -9.85 5.96 2.95
CA TYR A 51 -8.87 6.69 2.17
C TYR A 51 -8.27 7.79 3.03
N PHE A 52 -6.97 8.02 2.90
CA PHE A 52 -6.27 9.12 3.54
C PHE A 52 -5.23 9.71 2.59
N GLN A 53 -4.72 10.89 2.91
CA GLN A 53 -3.79 11.61 2.07
C GLN A 53 -2.43 11.78 2.75
N LEU A 54 -1.38 11.62 1.96
CA LEU A 54 -0.04 12.08 2.25
C LEU A 54 0.26 13.30 1.38
N THR A 55 0.74 14.38 2.00
CA THR A 55 1.30 15.55 1.33
C THR A 55 2.83 15.54 1.45
N ASN A 56 3.49 16.52 0.84
CA ASN A 56 4.95 16.71 0.88
C ASN A 56 5.59 16.34 2.23
N HIS A 57 6.55 15.43 2.17
CA HIS A 57 7.36 14.92 3.29
C HIS A 57 6.61 14.11 4.36
N GLN A 58 5.37 13.72 4.11
CA GLN A 58 4.65 12.76 4.97
C GLN A 58 4.92 11.33 4.53
N PHE A 59 4.90 10.42 5.49
CA PHE A 59 5.08 8.99 5.24
C PHE A 59 4.02 8.16 5.95
N VAL A 60 3.88 6.92 5.49
CA VAL A 60 3.08 5.87 6.13
C VAL A 60 3.89 4.59 6.17
N ILE A 61 3.60 3.75 7.16
CA ILE A 61 4.18 2.41 7.31
C ILE A 61 3.06 1.38 7.12
N PHE A 62 3.26 0.40 6.25
CA PHE A 62 2.36 -0.73 6.05
C PHE A 62 3.06 -2.03 6.45
N PHE A 63 2.47 -2.71 7.42
CA PHE A 63 2.85 -4.05 7.86
C PHE A 63 2.18 -5.12 6.99
N PRO A 64 2.55 -6.41 7.14
CA PRO A 64 1.92 -7.50 6.39
C PRO A 64 0.40 -7.61 6.53
N GLU A 65 -0.16 -7.03 7.58
CA GLU A 65 -1.59 -6.97 7.89
C GLU A 65 -2.31 -5.79 7.21
N ASP A 66 -1.59 -4.91 6.50
CA ASP A 66 -2.11 -3.70 5.90
C ASP A 66 -2.24 -3.83 4.38
N VAL A 67 -3.46 -4.09 3.91
CA VAL A 67 -3.73 -4.06 2.46
C VAL A 67 -3.96 -2.63 2.03
N HIS A 68 -3.25 -2.21 0.99
CA HIS A 68 -3.23 -0.82 0.56
C HIS A 68 -3.27 -0.67 -0.97
N ALA A 69 -3.68 0.50 -1.45
CA ALA A 69 -3.50 0.94 -2.84
C ALA A 69 -2.98 2.37 -2.85
N PRO A 70 -1.69 2.56 -3.19
CA PRO A 70 -1.09 3.88 -3.32
C PRO A 70 -1.39 4.51 -4.69
N MET A 71 -0.78 5.67 -4.95
CA MET A 71 -0.77 6.37 -6.24
C MET A 71 -2.14 6.84 -6.75
N ILE A 72 -3.08 7.14 -5.85
CA ILE A 72 -4.36 7.77 -6.21
C ILE A 72 -4.19 9.28 -6.12
N GLY A 73 -4.32 10.01 -7.22
CA GLY A 73 -4.20 11.47 -7.22
C GLY A 73 -4.14 12.06 -8.62
N GLU A 74 -4.01 13.38 -8.69
CA GLU A 74 -3.88 14.14 -9.93
C GLU A 74 -2.48 14.78 -10.03
N GLY A 75 -1.97 14.92 -11.25
CA GLY A 75 -0.67 15.55 -11.51
C GLY A 75 0.53 14.63 -11.21
N GLN A 76 1.70 15.24 -10.97
CA GLN A 76 2.93 14.50 -10.68
C GLN A 76 3.09 14.27 -9.18
N ILE A 77 3.24 13.00 -8.79
CA ILE A 77 3.62 12.57 -7.45
C ILE A 77 5.04 12.03 -7.49
N LYS A 78 5.93 12.59 -6.67
CA LYS A 78 7.26 12.02 -6.42
C LYS A 78 7.22 11.29 -5.09
N LYS A 79 7.53 10.00 -5.08
CA LYS A 79 7.54 9.17 -3.87
C LYS A 79 8.75 8.26 -3.79
N MET A 80 8.95 7.70 -2.60
CA MET A 80 9.90 6.62 -2.35
C MET A 80 9.20 5.53 -1.54
N VAL A 81 9.48 4.27 -1.88
CA VAL A 81 9.02 3.10 -1.11
C VAL A 81 10.27 2.38 -0.62
N ILE A 82 10.43 2.32 0.70
CA ILE A 82 11.50 1.55 1.35
C ILE A 82 10.88 0.22 1.77
N LYS A 83 11.52 -0.89 1.39
CA LYS A 83 11.16 -2.23 1.81
C LYS A 83 12.06 -2.64 2.98
N VAL A 84 11.47 -3.00 4.11
CA VAL A 84 12.19 -3.50 5.29
C VAL A 84 11.82 -4.96 5.49
N LYS A 85 12.79 -5.86 5.33
CA LYS A 85 12.59 -7.30 5.50
C LYS A 85 12.29 -7.63 6.96
N ILE A 86 11.31 -8.51 7.20
CA ILE A 86 11.00 -9.08 8.52
C ILE A 86 11.66 -10.43 8.73
#